data_AF-A0A7J7T7K4-F1
#
_entry.id   AF-A0A7J7T7K4-F1
#
_cell.length_a   1.000
_cell.length_b   1.000
_cell.length_c   1.000
_cell.angle_alpha   90.00
_cell.angle_beta   90.00
_cell.angle_gamma   90.00
#
_symmetry.space_group_name_H-M   'P 1'
#
loop_
_entity.id
_entity.type
_entity.pdbx_description
1 polymer ?
#
loop_
_entity_poly.entity_id
_entity_poly.type
_entity_poly.pdbx_seq_one_letter_code
_entity_poly.pdbx_strand_id
1 'polypeptide(L)'
;MFLDTISDFHLLLFLVTNEVMPLQDSISLLLEAVRTRNEELAQTWKKSEQWATIEQLCSTVGVQLPGLQEYGAVGGSSHAAAAAMWACEHCTFMNQPGTGHCEMCSLPRT
;
A
#
# COMPACT_ATOMS: atom_id res chain seq x y z
N MET A 1 5.71 -15.93 -16.64
CA MET A 1 4.99 -14.74 -16.09
C MET A 1 5.00 -14.72 -14.57
N PHE A 2 4.24 -15.60 -13.88
CA PHE A 2 4.21 -15.57 -12.40
C PHE A 2 5.59 -15.81 -11.77
N LEU A 3 6.30 -16.84 -12.24
CA LEU A 3 7.65 -17.15 -11.77
C LEU A 3 8.63 -15.98 -11.97
N ASP A 4 8.53 -15.27 -13.10
CA ASP A 4 9.39 -14.12 -13.37
C ASP A 4 9.12 -12.96 -12.41
N THR A 5 7.85 -12.67 -12.13
CA THR A 5 7.44 -11.66 -11.16
C THR A 5 7.90 -12.02 -9.75
N ILE A 6 7.68 -13.27 -9.33
CA ILE A 6 7.99 -13.72 -7.97
C ILE A 6 9.49 -13.93 -7.72
N SER A 7 10.29 -13.98 -8.79
CA SER A 7 11.76 -14.07 -8.70
C SER A 7 12.42 -12.73 -8.37
N ASP A 8 11.67 -11.63 -8.23
CA ASP A 8 12.21 -10.35 -7.79
C ASP A 8 12.70 -10.41 -6.33
N PHE A 9 13.93 -9.96 -6.11
CA PHE A 9 14.55 -10.02 -4.79
C PHE A 9 13.83 -9.14 -3.76
N HIS A 10 13.38 -7.94 -4.15
CA HIS A 10 12.71 -7.03 -3.22
C HIS A 10 11.33 -7.57 -2.84
N LEU A 11 10.62 -8.19 -3.78
CA LEU A 11 9.37 -8.87 -3.50
C LEU A 11 9.55 -10.04 -2.53
N LEU A 12 10.55 -10.89 -2.73
CA LEU A 12 10.85 -11.99 -1.82
C LEU A 12 11.25 -11.47 -0.43
N LEU A 13 12.07 -10.42 -0.35
CA LEU A 13 12.43 -9.78 0.91
C LEU A 13 11.18 -9.26 1.62
N PHE A 14 10.34 -8.50 0.91
CA PHE A 14 9.08 -7.99 1.43
C PHE A 14 8.18 -9.10 1.97
N LEU A 15 8.02 -10.20 1.24
CA LEU A 15 7.19 -11.35 1.68
C LEU A 15 7.70 -11.98 2.98
N VAL A 16 9.01 -11.99 3.23
CA VAL A 16 9.61 -12.57 4.44
C VAL A 16 9.62 -11.60 5.62
N THR A 17 9.83 -10.31 5.36
CA THR A 17 9.95 -9.28 6.39
C THR A 17 8.62 -8.64 6.78
N ASN A 18 7.54 -8.92 6.04
CA ASN A 18 6.23 -8.36 6.34
C ASN A 18 5.64 -8.99 7.62
N GLU A 19 5.39 -8.16 8.63
CA GLU A 19 4.86 -8.57 9.95
C GLU A 19 3.35 -8.80 9.97
N VAL A 20 2.61 -8.31 8.96
CA VAL A 20 1.15 -8.50 8.85
C VAL A 20 0.81 -9.96 8.55
N MET A 21 1.68 -10.66 7.83
CA MET A 21 1.54 -12.07 7.51
C MET A 21 2.92 -12.75 7.49
N PRO A 22 3.36 -13.37 8.60
CA PRO A 22 4.66 -14.01 8.65
C PRO A 22 4.69 -15.28 7.78
N LEU A 23 5.39 -15.20 6.65
CA LEU A 23 5.52 -16.32 5.70
C LEU A 23 6.85 -17.08 5.82
N GLN A 24 7.69 -16.76 6.81
CA GLN A 24 9.05 -17.30 6.94
C GLN A 24 9.09 -18.84 6.90
N ASP A 25 8.14 -19.49 7.55
CA ASP A 25 8.09 -20.96 7.62
C ASP A 25 7.50 -21.61 6.35
N SER A 26 6.66 -20.88 5.62
CA SER A 26 5.93 -21.41 4.46
C SER A 26 6.57 -21.06 3.12
N ILE A 27 7.36 -19.98 3.04
CA ILE A 27 7.97 -19.49 1.79
C ILE A 27 9.04 -20.41 1.19
N SER A 28 9.49 -21.42 1.93
CA SER A 28 10.54 -22.37 1.51
C SER A 28 10.25 -23.00 0.14
N LEU A 29 8.99 -23.39 -0.11
CA LEU A 29 8.54 -23.94 -1.39
C LEU A 29 8.71 -22.94 -2.55
N LEU A 30 8.40 -21.66 -2.29
CA LEU A 30 8.54 -20.59 -3.27
C LEU A 30 10.01 -20.30 -3.59
N LEU A 31 10.86 -20.24 -2.56
CA LEU A 31 12.30 -20.02 -2.73
C LEU A 31 12.95 -21.17 -3.51
N GLU A 32 12.50 -22.40 -3.30
CA GLU A 32 12.91 -23.55 -4.11
C GLU A 32 12.48 -23.42 -5.57
N ALA A 33 11.24 -23.00 -5.82
CA ALA A 33 10.74 -22.74 -7.18
C ALA A 33 11.58 -21.68 -7.90
N VAL A 34 11.90 -20.57 -7.24
CA VAL A 34 12.75 -19.50 -7.79
C VAL A 34 14.18 -20.00 -8.04
N ARG A 35 14.79 -20.69 -7.06
CA ARG A 35 16.15 -21.23 -7.15
C ARG A 35 16.32 -22.21 -8.30
N THR A 36 15.33 -23.08 -8.52
CA THR A 36 15.36 -24.13 -9.55
C THR A 36 14.73 -23.71 -10.87
N ARG A 37 14.17 -22.49 -10.95
CA ARG A 37 13.32 -22.01 -12.04
C ARG A 37 12.18 -22.98 -12.39
N ASN A 38 11.60 -23.60 -11.37
CA ASN A 38 10.53 -24.57 -11.54
C ASN A 38 9.16 -23.86 -11.54
N GLU A 39 8.52 -23.82 -12.70
CA GLU A 39 7.20 -23.19 -12.84
C GLU A 39 6.09 -23.97 -12.12
N GLU A 40 6.16 -25.29 -12.05
CA GLU A 40 5.13 -26.14 -11.44
C GLU A 40 5.07 -25.93 -9.92
N LEU A 41 6.23 -25.83 -9.28
CA LEU A 41 6.33 -25.48 -7.85
C LEU A 41 5.80 -24.07 -7.60
N ALA A 42 6.13 -23.11 -8.47
CA ALA A 42 5.60 -21.75 -8.37
C ALA A 42 4.07 -21.72 -8.51
N GLN A 43 3.49 -22.50 -9.43
CA GLN A 43 2.03 -22.62 -9.55
C GLN A 43 1.39 -23.32 -8.34
N THR A 44 2.09 -24.28 -7.74
CA THR A 44 1.64 -24.94 -6.50
C THR A 44 1.59 -23.93 -5.37
N TRP A 45 2.63 -23.11 -5.20
CA TRP A 45 2.64 -22.01 -4.24
C TRP A 45 1.53 -21.00 -4.52
N LYS A 46 1.29 -20.64 -5.79
CA LYS A 46 0.23 -19.70 -6.18
C LYS A 46 -1.17 -20.18 -5.75
N LYS A 47 -1.39 -21.49 -5.61
CA LYS A 47 -2.67 -22.07 -5.17
C LYS A 47 -2.78 -22.23 -3.65
N SER A 48 -1.76 -21.85 -2.89
CA SER A 48 -1.73 -22.00 -1.45
C SER A 48 -2.63 -20.98 -0.75
N GLU A 49 -3.07 -21.30 0.47
CA GLU A 49 -3.88 -20.39 1.30
C GLU A 49 -3.11 -19.10 1.65
N GLN A 50 -1.79 -19.21 1.81
CA GLN A 50 -0.91 -18.09 2.10
C GLN A 50 -0.95 -17.05 0.95
N TRP A 51 -0.82 -17.53 -0.29
CA TRP A 51 -0.89 -16.66 -1.46
C TRP A 51 -2.32 -16.11 -1.68
N ALA A 52 -3.34 -16.94 -1.48
CA ALA A 52 -4.74 -16.50 -1.56
C ALA A 52 -5.04 -15.35 -0.58
N THR A 53 -4.47 -15.39 0.63
CA THR A 53 -4.63 -14.31 1.61
C THR A 53 -3.94 -13.02 1.15
N ILE A 54 -2.77 -13.10 0.52
CA ILE A 54 -2.11 -11.93 -0.10
C ILE A 54 -2.99 -11.32 -1.19
N GLU A 55 -3.56 -12.14 -2.08
CA GLU A 55 -4.46 -11.68 -3.13
C GLU A 55 -5.72 -10.99 -2.58
N GLN A 56 -6.28 -11.54 -1.49
CA GLN A 56 -7.41 -10.92 -0.77
C GLN A 56 -7.03 -9.55 -0.20
N LEU A 57 -5.89 -9.44 0.48
CA LEU A 57 -5.40 -8.18 1.05
C LEU A 57 -5.15 -7.13 -0.05
N CYS A 58 -4.58 -7.51 -1.19
CA CYS A 58 -4.42 -6.59 -2.32
C CYS A 58 -5.76 -6.12 -2.90
N SER A 59 -6.79 -6.98 -2.86
CA SER A 59 -8.12 -6.66 -3.38
C SER A 59 -8.89 -5.68 -2.50
N THR A 60 -8.66 -5.68 -1.17
CA THR A 60 -9.35 -4.76 -0.25
C THR A 60 -8.82 -3.33 -0.35
N VAL A 61 -7.57 -3.13 -0.77
CA VAL A 61 -6.97 -1.78 -0.97
C VAL A 61 -7.58 -1.06 -2.19
N GLY A 62 -8.24 -1.79 -3.10
CA GLY A 62 -8.83 -1.26 -4.34
C GLY A 62 -10.28 -0.78 -4.24
N VAL A 63 -10.94 -0.88 -3.07
CA VAL A 63 -12.32 -0.41 -2.91
C VAL A 63 -12.32 1.08 -2.58
N GLN A 64 -12.38 1.92 -3.62
CA GLN A 64 -12.98 3.24 -3.47
C GLN A 64 -14.43 3.04 -3.01
N LEU A 65 -14.78 3.58 -1.85
CA LEU A 65 -16.16 3.59 -1.36
C LEU A 65 -17.09 4.15 -2.46
N PRO A 66 -18.08 3.40 -2.95
CA PRO A 66 -19.14 3.96 -3.76
C PRO A 66 -20.19 4.55 -2.81
N GLY A 67 -20.14 5.87 -2.58
CA GLY A 67 -21.12 6.50 -1.69
C GLY A 67 -21.16 8.03 -1.62
N LEU A 68 -20.30 8.78 -2.30
CA LEU A 68 -20.33 10.26 -2.26
C LEU A 68 -20.23 10.88 -3.64
N GLN A 69 -21.24 10.59 -4.47
CA GLN A 69 -21.57 11.32 -5.69
C GLN A 69 -23.05 10.99 -5.96
N GLU A 70 -24.01 11.88 -6.16
CA GLU A 70 -24.06 13.30 -6.49
C GLU A 70 -25.52 13.70 -6.20
N TYR A 71 -25.78 14.75 -5.40
CA TYR A 71 -27.00 15.55 -5.60
C TYR A 71 -26.55 16.99 -5.75
N GLY A 72 -26.48 17.43 -7.01
CA GLY A 72 -26.19 18.81 -7.35
C GLY A 72 -27.35 19.72 -6.97
N ALA A 73 -27.06 20.75 -6.18
CA ALA A 73 -27.84 21.97 -6.14
C ALA A 73 -26.87 23.16 -6.28
N VAL A 74 -26.88 23.72 -7.49
CA VAL A 74 -26.48 25.07 -7.91
C VAL A 74 -26.16 26.08 -6.80
N GLY A 75 -24.94 26.63 -6.84
CA GLY A 75 -24.66 27.97 -6.30
C GLY A 75 -23.23 28.22 -5.82
N GLY A 76 -22.47 29.02 -6.57
CA GLY A 76 -21.38 29.85 -6.02
C GLY A 76 -19.96 29.51 -6.46
N SER A 77 -19.44 30.28 -7.41
CA SER A 77 -18.00 30.36 -7.70
C SER A 77 -17.20 30.88 -6.50
N SER A 78 -15.89 30.59 -6.53
CA SER A 78 -14.77 31.21 -5.79
C SER A 78 -14.48 30.77 -4.34
N HIS A 79 -13.82 29.62 -4.17
CA HIS A 79 -12.38 29.52 -3.90
C HIS A 79 -12.05 28.05 -3.58
N ALA A 80 -11.84 27.24 -4.61
CA ALA A 80 -11.11 25.99 -4.46
C ALA A 80 -9.62 26.34 -4.29
N ALA A 81 -9.23 26.82 -3.11
CA ALA A 81 -7.89 26.55 -2.64
C ALA A 81 -7.90 25.08 -2.24
N ALA A 82 -7.54 24.21 -3.17
CA ALA A 82 -7.13 22.86 -2.85
C ALA A 82 -6.00 23.00 -1.82
N ALA A 83 -6.38 22.91 -0.55
CA ALA A 83 -5.46 23.11 0.53
C ALA A 83 -4.57 21.86 0.52
N ALA A 84 -3.44 21.98 -0.16
CA ALA A 84 -2.44 20.93 -0.21
C ALA A 84 -1.85 20.78 1.18
N MET A 85 -1.60 19.53 1.59
CA MET A 85 -0.80 19.24 2.77
C MET A 85 0.52 20.01 2.71
N TRP A 86 1.02 20.47 3.86
CA TRP A 86 2.23 21.28 3.93
C TRP A 86 3.28 20.61 4.80
N ALA A 87 4.52 20.56 4.30
CA ALA A 87 5.65 20.10 5.08
C ALA A 87 6.07 21.19 6.08
N CYS A 88 6.19 20.84 7.35
CA CYS A 88 6.69 21.75 8.37
C CYS A 88 8.18 22.06 8.14
N GLU A 89 8.55 23.34 8.10
CA GLU A 89 9.96 23.74 7.89
C GLU A 89 10.88 23.37 9.07
N HIS A 90 10.32 23.07 10.24
CA HIS A 90 11.09 22.72 11.44
C HIS A 90 11.32 21.21 11.62
N CYS A 91 10.30 20.39 11.36
CA CYS A 91 10.35 18.95 11.62
C CYS A 91 10.02 18.08 10.40
N THR A 92 9.77 18.69 9.23
CA THR A 92 9.45 18.03 7.94
C THR A 92 8.14 17.25 7.90
N PHE A 93 7.37 17.27 8.99
CA PHE A 93 6.09 16.57 9.08
C PHE A 93 5.07 17.13 8.08
N MET A 94 4.31 16.22 7.45
CA MET A 94 3.29 16.55 6.46
C MET A 94 1.96 16.84 7.15
N ASN A 95 1.64 18.12 7.37
CA ASN A 95 0.45 18.55 8.10
C ASN A 95 -0.77 18.63 7.18
N GLN A 96 -1.95 18.38 7.76
CA GLN A 96 -3.21 18.51 7.05
C GLN A 96 -3.53 19.97 6.70
N PRO A 97 -4.27 20.21 5.61
CA PRO A 97 -4.77 21.55 5.31
C PRO A 97 -5.70 22.10 6.39
N GLY A 98 -5.64 23.42 6.61
CA GLY A 98 -6.50 24.13 7.57
C GLY A 98 -5.92 24.26 8.97
N THR A 99 -4.78 23.62 9.26
CA THR A 99 -4.03 23.83 10.51
C THR A 99 -3.07 25.03 10.38
N GLY A 100 -3.05 25.88 11.41
CA GLY A 100 -2.13 27.03 11.50
C GLY A 100 -0.80 26.73 12.21
N HIS A 101 -0.66 25.52 12.76
CA HIS A 101 0.50 25.05 13.52
C HIS A 101 0.77 23.58 13.19
N CYS A 102 2.01 23.14 13.37
CA CYS A 102 2.39 21.75 13.10
C CYS A 102 1.87 20.79 14.18
N GLU A 103 1.31 19.66 13.78
CA GLU A 103 0.77 18.64 14.71
C GLU A 103 1.86 17.92 15.52
N MET A 104 3.10 17.84 15.00
CA MET A 104 4.20 17.15 15.67
C MET A 104 5.01 18.04 16.62
N CYS A 105 5.22 19.31 16.27
CA CYS A 105 6.08 20.22 17.05
C CYS A 105 5.36 21.46 17.58
N SER A 106 4.07 21.64 17.27
CA SER A 106 3.22 22.76 17.70
C SER A 106 3.71 24.15 17.29
N LEU A 107 4.70 24.24 16.39
CA LEU A 107 5.21 25.51 15.86
C LEU A 107 4.29 26.06 14.76
N PRO A 108 4.18 27.40 14.62
CA PRO A 108 3.31 28.03 13.63
C PRO A 108 3.76 27.73 12.19
N ARG A 109 2.80 27.82 11.27
CA ARG A 109 3.03 27.75 9.82
C ARG A 109 3.57 29.10 9.32
N THR A 110 4.79 29.43 9.69
CA THR A 110 5.52 30.64 9.26
C THR A 110 6.77 30.27 8.53
#